data_AF-W2LY49-F1
#
_entry.id   AF-W2LY49-F1
#
_cell.length_a   1.000
_cell.length_b   1.000
_cell.length_c   1.000
_cell.angle_alpha   90.00
_cell.angle_beta   90.00
_cell.angle_gamma   90.00
#
_symmetry.space_group_name_H-M   'P 1'
#
loop_
_entity.id
_entity.type
_entity.pdbx_description
1 polymer ?
#
loop_
_entity_poly.entity_id
_entity_poly.type
_entity_poly.pdbx_seq_one_letter_code
_entity_poly.pdbx_strand_id
1 'polypeptide(L)'
;SGQLLIDRRRSKVALEIVQFLALRRPDHFERLKLLHGDKDLFRLAWLKTNTSFHMIRTPAAAAGLVKGKQFCGMTMVQHDPQGEILFLHHNGKKLIGEEETSKTRVWTHLQSFVFPENLTSVDTNAGERYEYMTNNYHVRIFGGGIFRDFTMCYGDTAMKSEHYKTTSWDDLPFKDLEDRLHDFAQVARTLDRPSESQ
;
A
#
# COMPACT_ATOMS: atom_id res chain seq x y z
N SER A 1 -4.25 -1.44 4.24
CA SER A 1 -3.27 -1.44 5.34
C SER A 1 -1.98 -0.75 4.90
N GLY A 2 -1.52 0.31 5.56
CA GLY A 2 -0.21 0.91 5.28
C GLY A 2 0.94 0.14 5.94
N GLN A 3 2.15 0.21 5.38
CA GLN A 3 3.36 -0.37 5.98
C GLN A 3 4.12 0.62 6.83
N LEU A 4 4.71 0.13 7.92
CA LEU A 4 5.62 0.86 8.80
C LEU A 4 7.03 0.27 8.66
N LEU A 5 8.03 1.11 8.41
CA LEU A 5 9.42 0.73 8.57
C LEU A 5 9.87 1.02 10.00
N ILE A 6 10.37 0.01 10.70
CA ILE A 6 10.74 0.12 12.11
C ILE A 6 12.20 -0.26 12.30
N ASP A 7 12.99 0.68 12.81
CA ASP A 7 14.31 0.36 13.36
C ASP A 7 14.12 -0.32 14.72
N ARG A 8 14.21 -1.66 14.73
CA ARG A 8 13.99 -2.48 15.93
C ARG A 8 14.95 -2.14 17.08
N ARG A 9 16.17 -1.66 16.78
CA ARG A 9 17.15 -1.32 17.82
C ARG A 9 16.79 0.00 18.47
N ARG A 10 16.44 1.01 17.67
CA ARG A 10 16.08 2.35 18.15
C ARG A 10 14.69 2.41 18.78
N SER A 11 13.79 1.51 18.40
CA SER A 11 12.39 1.50 18.85
C SER A 11 12.07 0.37 19.84
N LYS A 12 13.07 -0.21 20.51
CA LYS A 12 12.89 -1.35 21.43
C LYS A 12 11.80 -1.08 22.48
N VAL A 13 11.85 0.06 23.16
CA VAL A 13 10.88 0.42 24.21
C VAL A 13 9.46 0.51 23.64
N ALA A 14 9.27 1.16 22.49
CA ALA A 14 7.97 1.23 21.86
C ALA A 14 7.44 -0.15 21.44
N LEU A 15 8.30 -1.03 20.92
CA LEU A 15 7.93 -2.38 20.54
C LEU A 15 7.51 -3.24 21.74
N GLU A 16 8.20 -3.10 22.88
CA GLU A 16 7.79 -3.76 24.13
C GLU A 16 6.41 -3.28 24.59
N ILE A 17 6.11 -1.98 24.44
CA ILE A 17 4.77 -1.45 24.71
C ILE A 17 3.74 -1.98 23.70
N VAL A 18 4.04 -2.05 22.40
CA VAL A 18 3.12 -2.67 21.42
C VAL A 18 2.79 -4.10 21.83
N GLN A 19 3.80 -4.90 22.17
CA GLN A 19 3.60 -6.28 22.60
C GLN A 19 2.77 -6.35 23.88
N PHE A 20 3.04 -5.49 24.86
CA PHE A 20 2.25 -5.42 26.08
C PHE A 20 0.78 -5.07 25.77
N LEU A 21 0.51 -4.05 24.96
CA LEU A 21 -0.84 -3.64 24.62
C LEU A 21 -1.59 -4.73 23.83
N ALA A 22 -0.91 -5.44 22.94
CA ALA A 22 -1.49 -6.51 22.12
C ALA A 22 -1.78 -7.80 22.89
N LEU A 23 -1.00 -8.11 23.93
CA LEU A 23 -1.07 -9.41 24.64
C LEU A 23 -1.61 -9.32 26.07
N ARG A 24 -1.74 -8.12 26.64
CA ARG A 24 -2.25 -7.95 28.01
C ARG A 24 -3.67 -8.49 28.15
N ARG A 25 -3.97 -9.10 29.29
CA ARG A 25 -5.34 -9.45 29.68
C ARG A 25 -5.77 -8.75 30.98
N PRO A 26 -7.06 -8.37 31.09
CA PRO A 26 -8.05 -8.39 30.02
C PRO A 26 -7.79 -7.27 28.99
N ASP A 27 -8.09 -7.54 27.72
CA ASP A 27 -7.95 -6.55 26.66
C ASP A 27 -9.07 -5.52 26.77
N HIS A 28 -8.71 -4.34 27.30
CA HIS A 28 -9.65 -3.24 27.45
C HIS A 28 -9.87 -2.50 26.14
N PHE A 29 -8.88 -2.49 25.23
CA PHE A 29 -8.98 -1.75 23.98
C PHE A 29 -9.96 -2.42 23.03
N GLU A 30 -9.89 -3.75 22.92
CA GLU A 30 -10.87 -4.53 22.16
C GLU A 30 -12.25 -4.45 22.80
N ARG A 31 -12.34 -4.74 24.12
CA ARG A 31 -13.62 -4.78 24.84
C ARG A 31 -14.38 -3.45 24.80
N LEU A 32 -13.66 -2.33 24.88
CA LEU A 32 -14.24 -0.99 24.84
C LEU A 32 -14.24 -0.38 23.43
N LYS A 33 -13.77 -1.10 22.40
CA LYS A 33 -13.66 -0.66 21.00
C LYS A 33 -12.93 0.69 20.85
N LEU A 34 -11.84 0.87 21.60
CA LEU A 34 -11.07 2.12 21.61
C LEU A 34 -10.09 2.23 20.45
N LEU A 35 -9.87 1.15 19.70
CA LEU A 35 -8.91 1.06 18.60
C LEU A 35 -9.56 0.41 17.38
N HIS A 36 -9.13 0.84 16.20
CA HIS A 36 -9.58 0.31 14.91
C HIS A 36 -8.67 -0.79 14.35
N GLY A 37 -7.69 -1.25 15.13
CA GLY A 37 -6.83 -2.39 14.78
C GLY A 37 -5.42 -2.26 15.31
N ASP A 38 -4.54 -3.14 14.80
CA ASP A 38 -3.13 -3.23 15.16
C ASP A 38 -2.36 -1.92 14.98
N LYS A 39 -2.66 -1.15 13.94
CA LYS A 39 -1.99 0.13 13.64
C LYS A 39 -2.13 1.17 14.75
N ASP A 40 -3.29 1.20 15.41
CA ASP A 40 -3.50 2.12 16.52
C ASP A 40 -2.67 1.72 17.75
N LEU A 41 -2.37 0.43 17.93
CA LEU A 41 -1.45 -0.03 18.98
C LEU A 41 -0.04 0.53 18.76
N PHE A 42 0.47 0.50 17.52
CA PHE A 42 1.76 1.12 17.19
C PHE A 42 1.75 2.62 17.45
N ARG A 43 0.70 3.34 16.99
CA ARG A 43 0.56 4.77 17.23
C ARG A 43 0.57 5.10 18.72
N LEU A 44 -0.24 4.40 19.52
CA LEU A 44 -0.30 4.60 20.97
C LEU A 44 1.03 4.32 21.64
N ALA A 45 1.70 3.23 21.29
CA ALA A 45 2.99 2.88 21.86
C ALA A 45 4.07 3.92 21.56
N TRP A 46 4.12 4.43 20.32
CA TRP A 46 5.07 5.48 19.94
C TRP A 46 4.82 6.79 20.70
N LEU A 47 3.56 7.21 20.78
CA LEU A 47 3.18 8.41 21.54
C LEU A 47 3.48 8.24 23.04
N LYS A 48 3.15 7.08 23.62
CA LYS A 48 3.34 6.80 25.05
C LYS A 48 4.81 6.80 25.46
N THR A 49 5.68 6.32 24.57
CA THR A 49 7.12 6.21 24.83
C THR A 49 7.92 7.41 24.33
N ASN A 50 7.26 8.38 23.70
CA ASN A 50 7.90 9.49 23.00
C ASN A 50 8.99 9.01 22.01
N THR A 51 8.75 7.87 21.36
CA THR A 51 9.70 7.30 20.41
C THR A 51 9.63 8.07 19.10
N SER A 52 10.79 8.49 18.57
CA SER A 52 10.87 9.22 17.31
C SER A 52 10.32 8.38 16.15
N PHE A 53 9.61 9.04 15.24
CA PHE A 53 9.14 8.45 13.98
C PHE A 53 9.30 9.46 12.84
N HIS A 54 9.21 8.95 11.62
CA HIS A 54 9.22 9.77 10.41
C HIS A 54 7.95 9.48 9.61
N MET A 55 7.28 10.55 9.16
CA MET A 55 6.11 10.47 8.29
C MET A 55 6.54 10.75 6.86
N ILE A 56 6.32 9.79 5.97
CA ILE A 56 6.52 10.00 4.54
C ILE A 56 5.54 11.06 4.05
N ARG A 57 6.07 12.12 3.45
CA ARG A 57 5.30 13.29 2.99
C ARG A 57 4.58 13.06 1.67
N THR A 58 5.00 12.04 0.92
CA THR A 58 4.35 11.64 -0.32
C THR A 58 3.22 10.67 0.02
N PRO A 59 1.96 10.99 -0.31
CA PRO A 59 0.84 10.10 -0.03
C PRO A 59 0.99 8.76 -0.77
N ALA A 60 0.27 7.75 -0.31
CA ALA A 60 0.23 6.48 -1.02
C ALA A 60 -0.38 6.67 -2.43
N ALA A 61 0.14 5.93 -3.41
CA ALA A 61 -0.46 5.82 -4.73
C ALA A 61 -1.13 4.44 -4.86
N ALA A 62 -1.77 4.19 -5.99
CA ALA A 62 -2.42 2.92 -6.28
C ALA A 62 -1.96 2.37 -7.63
N ALA A 63 -1.57 1.09 -7.66
CA ALA A 63 -1.30 0.36 -8.90
C ALA A 63 -2.45 -0.61 -9.18
N GLY A 64 -2.82 -0.73 -10.44
CA GLY A 64 -3.91 -1.61 -10.84
C GLY A 64 -4.27 -1.52 -12.32
N LEU A 65 -5.52 -1.86 -12.60
CA LEU A 65 -6.02 -2.06 -13.95
C LEU A 65 -6.87 -0.88 -14.42
N VAL A 66 -6.70 -0.48 -15.68
CA VAL A 66 -7.65 0.39 -16.39
C VAL A 66 -8.49 -0.42 -17.36
N LYS A 67 -9.80 -0.24 -17.33
CA LYS A 67 -10.76 -0.75 -18.33
C LYS A 67 -11.65 0.40 -18.80
N GLY A 68 -11.57 0.75 -20.07
CA GLY A 68 -12.25 1.93 -20.63
C GLY A 68 -11.78 3.20 -19.93
N LYS A 69 -12.71 3.91 -19.28
CA LYS A 69 -12.42 5.14 -18.50
C LYS A 69 -12.51 4.91 -17.00
N GLN A 70 -12.37 3.66 -16.53
CA GLN A 70 -12.35 3.35 -15.12
C GLN A 70 -11.00 2.78 -14.68
N PHE A 71 -10.59 3.13 -13.47
CA PHE A 71 -9.41 2.61 -12.79
C PHE A 71 -9.84 1.75 -11.60
N CYS A 72 -9.17 0.61 -11.42
CA CYS A 72 -9.27 -0.24 -10.25
C CYS A 72 -7.88 -0.46 -9.65
N GLY A 73 -7.54 0.32 -8.62
CA GLY A 73 -6.33 0.12 -7.85
C GLY A 73 -6.48 -1.06 -6.90
N MET A 74 -5.47 -1.93 -6.84
CA MET A 74 -5.53 -3.15 -6.03
C MET A 74 -4.27 -3.35 -5.20
N THR A 75 -3.25 -2.56 -5.52
CA THR A 75 -1.96 -2.55 -4.86
C THR A 75 -1.72 -1.15 -4.35
N MET A 76 -1.41 -1.02 -3.07
CA MET A 76 -0.97 0.25 -2.49
C MET A 76 0.50 0.46 -2.83
N VAL A 77 0.82 1.64 -3.35
CA VAL A 77 2.17 2.04 -3.71
C VAL A 77 2.66 3.04 -2.67
N GLN A 78 3.81 2.76 -2.09
CA GLN A 78 4.40 3.57 -1.03
C GLN A 78 5.75 4.12 -1.47
N HIS A 79 6.08 5.29 -0.94
CA HIS A 79 7.24 6.06 -1.35
C HIS A 79 8.29 6.13 -0.25
N ASP A 80 9.52 6.42 -0.63
CA ASP A 80 10.59 6.80 0.27
C ASP A 80 10.47 8.30 0.67
N PRO A 81 11.38 8.83 1.52
CA PRO A 81 11.35 10.24 1.92
C PRO A 81 11.57 11.24 0.78
N GLN A 82 12.15 10.81 -0.35
CA GLN A 82 12.37 11.62 -1.55
C GLN A 82 11.15 11.63 -2.48
N GLY A 83 10.18 10.76 -2.22
CA GLY A 83 8.96 10.62 -3.01
C GLY A 83 9.07 9.58 -4.13
N GLU A 84 10.17 8.83 -4.18
CA GLU A 84 10.34 7.73 -5.13
C GLU A 84 9.62 6.48 -4.66
N ILE A 85 9.15 5.66 -5.60
CA ILE A 85 8.42 4.44 -5.28
C ILE A 85 9.36 3.44 -4.60
N LEU A 86 8.99 3.01 -3.40
CA LEU A 86 9.79 2.10 -2.58
C LEU A 86 9.13 0.73 -2.40
N PHE A 87 7.81 0.67 -2.25
CA PHE A 87 7.12 -0.58 -1.94
C PHE A 87 5.75 -0.71 -2.61
N LEU A 88 5.40 -1.94 -3.00
CA LEU A 88 4.13 -2.34 -3.61
C LEU A 88 3.42 -3.40 -2.75
N HIS A 89 2.30 -3.03 -2.14
CA HIS A 89 1.53 -3.92 -1.27
C HIS A 89 0.23 -4.37 -1.94
N HIS A 90 0.17 -5.62 -2.39
CA HIS A 90 -1.04 -6.25 -2.92
C HIS A 90 -2.14 -6.32 -1.85
N ASN A 91 -3.22 -5.56 -2.03
CA ASN A 91 -4.41 -5.61 -1.16
C ASN A 91 -5.47 -6.56 -1.71
N GLY A 92 -5.91 -6.30 -2.95
CA GLY A 92 -7.12 -6.92 -3.54
C GLY A 92 -6.86 -8.23 -4.28
N LYS A 93 -5.69 -8.38 -4.90
CA LYS A 93 -5.26 -9.61 -5.58
C LYS A 93 -3.84 -9.95 -5.17
N LYS A 94 -3.70 -11.02 -4.39
CA LYS A 94 -2.41 -11.55 -3.96
C LYS A 94 -1.89 -12.53 -5.00
N LEU A 95 -0.57 -12.62 -5.12
CA LEU A 95 0.08 -13.67 -5.89
C LEU A 95 -0.10 -15.01 -5.15
N ILE A 96 -0.88 -15.92 -5.73
CA ILE A 96 -1.17 -17.24 -5.17
C ILE A 96 -0.68 -18.29 -6.16
N GLY A 97 0.15 -19.23 -5.70
CA GLY A 97 0.84 -20.19 -6.57
C GLY A 97 -0.07 -21.27 -7.20
N GLU A 98 -1.27 -21.50 -6.68
CA GLU A 98 -2.10 -22.65 -7.07
C GLU A 98 -3.00 -22.42 -8.29
N GLU A 99 -3.43 -21.18 -8.58
CA GLU A 99 -4.52 -20.95 -9.56
C GLU A 99 -4.16 -20.08 -10.78
N GLU A 100 -3.02 -19.37 -10.79
CA GLU A 100 -2.71 -18.50 -11.93
C GLU A 100 -1.96 -19.21 -13.05
N THR A 101 -2.72 -19.89 -13.91
CA THR A 101 -2.26 -20.28 -15.26
C THR A 101 -2.22 -19.09 -16.22
N SER A 102 -2.93 -18.02 -15.88
CA SER A 102 -3.01 -16.81 -16.69
C SER A 102 -2.00 -15.77 -16.22
N LYS A 103 -1.07 -15.39 -17.11
CA LYS A 103 -0.19 -14.22 -16.94
C LYS A 103 -0.97 -12.90 -17.11
N THR A 104 -2.18 -12.81 -16.58
CA THR A 104 -2.99 -11.60 -16.71
C THR A 104 -2.39 -10.52 -15.84
N ARG A 105 -1.57 -9.66 -16.45
CA ARG A 105 -1.01 -8.47 -15.81
C ARG A 105 -2.12 -7.65 -15.18
N VAL A 106 -1.99 -7.42 -13.88
CA VAL A 106 -2.92 -6.61 -13.10
C VAL A 106 -2.41 -5.20 -12.87
N TRP A 107 -1.13 -4.95 -13.08
CA TRP A 107 -0.56 -3.61 -13.10
C TRP A 107 -0.45 -3.11 -14.53
N THR A 108 -1.46 -2.36 -14.97
CA THR A 108 -1.39 -1.64 -16.24
C THR A 108 -1.20 -0.15 -16.06
N HIS A 109 -1.60 0.41 -14.91
CA HIS A 109 -1.44 1.82 -14.60
C HIS A 109 -1.11 2.07 -13.13
N LEU A 110 -0.38 3.15 -12.90
CA LEU A 110 -0.15 3.77 -11.61
C LEU A 110 -1.02 5.03 -11.50
N GLN A 111 -1.87 5.12 -10.49
CA GLN A 111 -2.59 6.33 -10.13
C GLN A 111 -1.91 7.01 -8.93
N SER A 112 -1.36 8.20 -9.17
CA SER A 112 -0.64 9.00 -8.17
C SER A 112 -1.35 10.31 -7.89
N PHE A 113 -1.25 10.78 -6.64
CA PHE A 113 -1.74 12.10 -6.25
C PHE A 113 -0.86 13.20 -6.85
N VAL A 114 -1.49 14.27 -7.32
CA VAL A 114 -0.83 15.39 -7.97
C VAL A 114 -0.81 16.58 -7.02
N PHE A 115 0.39 17.11 -6.78
CA PHE A 115 0.55 18.40 -6.11
C PHE A 115 0.59 19.53 -7.14
N PRO A 116 0.06 20.72 -6.82
CA PRO A 116 0.25 21.93 -7.61
C PRO A 116 1.74 22.23 -7.83
N GLU A 117 2.08 22.95 -8.90
CA GLU A 117 3.48 23.21 -9.29
C GLU A 117 4.33 23.81 -8.15
N ASN A 118 3.77 24.77 -7.41
CA ASN A 118 4.44 25.42 -6.27
C ASN A 118 4.64 24.49 -5.05
N LEU A 119 4.01 23.33 -5.05
CA LEU A 119 4.07 22.33 -4.00
C LEU A 119 4.66 21.00 -4.49
N THR A 120 5.30 20.94 -5.66
CA THR A 120 5.81 19.68 -6.24
C THR A 120 6.99 19.06 -5.48
N SER A 121 7.90 19.89 -4.96
CA SER A 121 9.06 19.42 -4.19
C SER A 121 8.66 18.97 -2.77
N VAL A 122 9.19 17.83 -2.34
CA VAL A 122 8.87 17.19 -1.05
C VAL A 122 9.49 17.96 0.15
N ASP A 123 10.59 18.67 -0.09
CA ASP A 123 11.36 19.34 0.96
C ASP A 123 10.91 20.79 1.20
N THR A 124 10.34 21.43 0.19
CA THR A 124 9.83 22.81 0.30
C THR A 124 8.39 22.83 0.79
N ASN A 125 8.05 23.81 1.63
CA ASN A 125 6.67 24.09 2.05
C ASN A 125 5.93 22.88 2.64
N ALA A 126 6.62 22.08 3.47
CA ALA A 126 6.09 20.83 4.02
C ALA A 126 4.73 21.00 4.76
N GLY A 127 4.53 22.12 5.45
CA GLY A 127 3.27 22.45 6.11
C GLY A 127 2.13 22.65 5.10
N GLU A 128 2.35 23.46 4.07
CA GLU A 128 1.37 23.71 3.01
C GLU A 128 1.07 22.44 2.20
N ARG A 129 2.07 21.62 1.90
CA ARG A 129 1.87 20.30 1.28
C ARG A 129 0.98 19.41 2.12
N TYR A 130 1.21 19.37 3.44
CA TYR A 130 0.41 18.55 4.35
C TYR A 130 -1.04 19.03 4.43
N GLU A 131 -1.25 20.35 4.49
CA GLU A 131 -2.59 20.95 4.48
C GLU A 131 -3.31 20.68 3.16
N TYR A 132 -2.65 20.91 2.02
CA TYR A 132 -3.19 20.61 0.70
C TYR A 132 -3.58 19.13 0.57
N MET A 133 -2.69 18.23 0.98
CA MET A 133 -2.96 16.79 0.97
C MET A 133 -4.17 16.45 1.84
N THR A 134 -4.25 16.98 3.07
CA THR A 134 -5.35 16.68 3.99
C THR A 134 -6.72 17.05 3.42
N ASN A 135 -6.78 18.12 2.62
CA ASN A 135 -8.02 18.61 2.03
C ASN A 135 -8.39 17.92 0.70
N ASN A 136 -7.39 17.43 -0.06
CA ASN A 136 -7.60 17.01 -1.45
C ASN A 136 -7.29 15.51 -1.72
N TYR A 137 -6.53 14.85 -0.86
CA TYR A 137 -6.16 13.44 -1.03
C TYR A 137 -7.25 12.51 -0.50
N HIS A 138 -8.18 12.14 -1.39
CA HIS A 138 -9.30 11.25 -1.08
C HIS A 138 -9.18 9.94 -1.86
N VAL A 139 -8.95 8.83 -1.17
CA VAL A 139 -8.94 7.49 -1.77
C VAL A 139 -10.27 6.82 -1.52
N ARG A 140 -10.98 6.44 -2.58
CA ARG A 140 -12.26 5.73 -2.46
C ARG A 140 -12.03 4.23 -2.40
N ILE A 141 -12.93 3.55 -1.71
CA ILE A 141 -13.08 2.10 -1.73
C ILE A 141 -14.41 1.79 -2.41
N PHE A 142 -14.38 0.96 -3.45
CA PHE A 142 -15.58 0.63 -4.23
C PHE A 142 -15.52 -0.81 -4.74
N GLY A 143 -16.68 -1.39 -5.05
CA GLY A 143 -16.75 -2.74 -5.60
C GLY A 143 -16.19 -2.83 -7.02
N GLY A 144 -15.72 -4.02 -7.43
CA GLY A 144 -15.05 -4.19 -8.73
C GLY A 144 -15.91 -3.87 -9.94
N GLY A 145 -17.22 -4.07 -9.90
CA GLY A 145 -18.10 -3.71 -11.02
C GLY A 145 -17.67 -4.36 -12.34
N ILE A 146 -17.16 -3.56 -13.29
CA ILE A 146 -16.65 -4.05 -14.59
C ILE A 146 -15.36 -4.89 -14.45
N PHE A 147 -14.69 -4.80 -13.31
CA PHE A 147 -13.52 -5.56 -12.92
C PHE A 147 -13.97 -6.85 -12.20
N ARG A 148 -14.61 -7.77 -12.94
CA ARG A 148 -15.31 -8.96 -12.38
C ARG A 148 -14.47 -9.84 -11.46
N ASP A 149 -13.15 -9.90 -11.67
CA ASP A 149 -12.23 -10.73 -10.88
C ASP A 149 -11.84 -10.07 -9.54
N PHE A 150 -12.36 -8.89 -9.24
CA PHE A 150 -11.96 -8.09 -8.10
C PHE A 150 -13.15 -7.69 -7.26
N THR A 151 -13.11 -8.03 -5.97
CA THR A 151 -14.20 -7.70 -5.03
C THR A 151 -14.14 -6.24 -4.61
N MET A 152 -12.95 -5.65 -4.56
CA MET A 152 -12.71 -4.31 -4.04
C MET A 152 -11.59 -3.62 -4.80
N CYS A 153 -11.82 -2.35 -5.13
CA CYS A 153 -10.90 -1.45 -5.80
C CYS A 153 -10.66 -0.20 -4.96
N TYR A 154 -9.50 0.41 -5.16
CA TYR A 154 -9.03 1.61 -4.47
C TYR A 154 -8.65 2.70 -5.46
N GLY A 155 -8.87 3.97 -5.09
CA GLY A 155 -8.45 5.14 -5.88
C GLY A 155 -9.61 5.99 -6.39
N ASP A 156 -9.33 6.88 -7.35
CA ASP A 156 -10.35 7.58 -8.13
C ASP A 156 -10.82 6.69 -9.29
N THR A 157 -11.99 6.08 -9.12
CA THR A 157 -12.59 5.13 -10.09
C THR A 157 -12.74 5.74 -11.47
N ALA A 158 -13.25 6.97 -11.55
CA ALA A 158 -13.66 7.57 -12.83
C ALA A 158 -12.52 8.30 -13.55
N MET A 159 -11.35 8.43 -12.89
CA MET A 159 -10.21 9.20 -13.38
C MET A 159 -10.61 10.62 -13.82
N LYS A 160 -11.52 11.26 -13.06
CA LYS A 160 -12.04 12.60 -13.34
C LYS A 160 -11.49 13.65 -12.39
N SER A 161 -10.91 13.23 -11.26
CA SER A 161 -10.34 14.14 -10.30
C SER A 161 -9.10 14.83 -10.89
N GLU A 162 -9.01 16.14 -10.71
CA GLU A 162 -7.80 16.91 -11.03
C GLU A 162 -6.61 16.57 -10.11
N HIS A 163 -6.87 15.93 -8.97
CA HIS A 163 -5.85 15.60 -7.98
C HIS A 163 -5.17 14.25 -8.22
N TYR A 164 -5.58 13.50 -9.24
CA TYR A 164 -4.99 12.20 -9.55
C TYR A 164 -4.57 12.12 -11.01
N LYS A 165 -3.36 11.62 -11.24
CA LYS A 165 -2.82 11.32 -12.56
C LYS A 165 -2.64 9.82 -12.69
N THR A 166 -3.03 9.26 -13.83
CA THR A 166 -2.65 7.91 -14.23
C THR A 166 -1.42 7.94 -15.13
N THR A 167 -0.49 7.03 -14.88
CA THR A 167 0.72 6.79 -15.68
C THR A 167 0.68 5.36 -16.15
N SER A 168 1.00 5.10 -17.42
CA SER A 168 1.09 3.74 -17.94
C SER A 168 2.17 2.98 -17.18
N TRP A 169 1.91 1.72 -16.85
CA TRP A 169 2.90 0.89 -16.17
C TRP A 169 4.13 0.63 -17.03
N ASP A 170 3.96 0.58 -18.35
CA ASP A 170 5.05 0.37 -19.32
C ASP A 170 6.05 1.55 -19.38
N ASP A 171 5.66 2.72 -18.87
CA ASP A 171 6.51 3.91 -18.77
C ASP A 171 7.35 3.93 -17.49
N LEU A 172 7.12 3.00 -16.56
CA LEU A 172 7.83 2.92 -15.30
C LEU A 172 9.12 2.10 -15.43
N PRO A 173 10.18 2.43 -14.65
CA PRO A 173 11.46 1.74 -14.74
C PRO A 173 11.40 0.26 -14.32
N PHE A 174 10.34 -0.16 -13.63
CA PHE A 174 10.11 -1.52 -13.12
C PHE A 174 8.91 -2.21 -13.80
N LYS A 175 8.63 -1.88 -15.06
CA LYS A 175 7.51 -2.45 -15.84
C LYS A 175 7.49 -3.98 -15.93
N ASP A 176 8.66 -4.62 -15.80
CA ASP A 176 8.86 -6.07 -15.82
C ASP A 176 8.67 -6.74 -14.45
N LEU A 177 8.44 -5.96 -13.39
CA LEU A 177 8.39 -6.48 -12.02
C LEU A 177 7.30 -7.53 -11.82
N GLU A 178 6.11 -7.32 -12.38
CA GLU A 178 5.01 -8.27 -12.26
C GLU A 178 5.36 -9.62 -12.90
N ASP A 179 5.93 -9.59 -14.11
CA ASP A 179 6.37 -10.80 -14.81
C ASP A 179 7.42 -11.56 -13.99
N ARG A 180 8.41 -10.85 -13.44
CA ARG A 180 9.44 -11.44 -12.57
C ARG A 180 8.86 -12.09 -11.32
N LEU A 181 7.87 -11.45 -10.70
CA LEU A 181 7.17 -12.00 -9.53
C LEU A 181 6.40 -13.27 -9.88
N HIS A 182 5.71 -13.29 -11.03
CA HIS A 182 5.06 -14.50 -11.53
C HIS A 182 6.07 -15.61 -11.80
N ASP A 183 7.20 -15.31 -12.43
CA ASP A 183 8.24 -16.31 -12.69
C ASP A 183 8.78 -16.90 -11.38
N PHE A 184 9.02 -16.09 -10.34
CA PHE A 184 9.39 -16.59 -9.01
C PHE A 184 8.31 -17.48 -8.38
N ALA A 185 7.03 -17.12 -8.50
CA ALA A 185 5.93 -17.92 -7.99
C ALA A 185 5.84 -19.29 -8.70
N GLN A 186 6.05 -19.32 -10.02
CA GLN A 186 6.06 -20.56 -10.80
C GLN A 186 7.25 -21.45 -10.41
N VAL A 187 8.46 -20.89 -10.27
CA VAL A 187 9.63 -21.63 -9.79
C VAL A 187 9.36 -22.22 -8.41
N ALA A 188 8.85 -21.43 -7.47
CA ALA A 188 8.50 -21.92 -6.13
C ALA A 188 7.51 -23.09 -6.17
N ARG A 189 6.50 -23.01 -7.04
CA ARG A 189 5.54 -24.10 -7.25
C ARG A 189 6.20 -25.39 -7.75
N THR A 190 7.19 -25.30 -8.65
CA THR A 190 7.88 -26.50 -9.13
C THR A 190 8.70 -27.19 -8.05
N LEU A 191 9.21 -26.43 -7.08
CA LEU A 191 9.98 -26.98 -5.95
C LEU A 191 9.10 -27.66 -4.90
N ASP A 192 7.83 -27.28 -4.80
CA ASP A 192 6.86 -27.83 -3.84
C ASP A 192 6.19 -29.13 -4.35
N ARG A 193 6.34 -29.46 -5.65
CA ARG A 193 5.88 -30.76 -6.15
C ARG A 193 6.79 -31.86 -5.60
N PRO A 194 6.27 -32.84 -4.83
CA PRO A 194 7.08 -33.96 -4.40
C PRO A 194 7.66 -34.64 -5.65
N SER A 195 8.94 -34.96 -5.61
CA SER A 195 9.57 -35.81 -6.62
C SER A 195 8.70 -37.06 -6.78
N GLU A 196 8.09 -37.24 -7.94
CA GLU A 196 7.53 -38.54 -8.31
C GLU A 196 8.69 -39.53 -8.21
N SER A 197 8.69 -40.32 -7.14
CA SER A 197 9.63 -41.41 -6.95
C SER A 197 9.37 -42.42 -8.07
N GLN A 198 10.34 -42.52 -8.98
CA GLN A 198 10.51 -43.65 -9.88
C GLN A 198 10.76 -44.94 -9.10
#